data_AF-A0A401NMG8-F1
#
_entry.id   AF-A0A401NMG8-F1
#
_cell.length_a   1.000
_cell.length_b   1.000
_cell.length_c   1.000
_cell.angle_alpha   90.00
_cell.angle_beta   90.00
_cell.angle_gamma   90.00
#
_symmetry.space_group_name_H-M   'P 1'
#
loop_
_entity.id
_entity.type
_entity.pdbx_description
1 polymer ?
#
loop_
_entity_poly.entity_id
_entity_poly.type
_entity_poly.pdbx_seq_one_letter_code
_entity_poly.pdbx_strand_id
1 'polypeptide(L)' 'MRAEIQPRILDIIPVSIRVRCKKHAEELHIDPGSFHLLTDCFIMELAHLEKCKFTPHTHATWAKFFKVVVDAISKQYH' A
#
# COMPACT_ATOMS: atom_id res chain seq x y z
N MET A 1 -21.40 -6.53 -4.25
CA MET A 1 -20.02 -7.06 -4.38
C MET A 1 -19.22 -6.52 -3.21
N ARG A 2 -18.95 -7.34 -2.19
CA ARG A 2 -18.19 -6.94 -0.99
C ARG A 2 -16.72 -6.92 -1.37
N ALA A 3 -16.09 -5.75 -1.36
CA ALA A 3 -14.64 -5.64 -1.55
C ALA A 3 -13.95 -6.04 -0.24
N GLU A 4 -14.02 -7.33 0.10
CA GLU A 4 -13.16 -7.91 1.14
C GLU A 4 -11.83 -8.26 0.47
N ILE A 5 -10.76 -7.60 0.91
CA ILE A 5 -9.41 -8.00 0.52
C ILE A 5 -9.19 -9.40 1.06
N GLN A 6 -8.97 -10.36 0.16
CA GLN A 6 -8.78 -11.76 0.55
C GLN A 6 -7.59 -11.89 1.50
N PRO A 7 -7.74 -12.56 2.66
CA PRO A 7 -6.69 -12.68 3.68
C PRO A 7 -5.39 -13.25 3.12
N ARG A 8 -5.50 -14.12 2.11
CA ARG A 8 -4.36 -14.72 1.40
C ARG A 8 -3.45 -13.69 0.71
N ILE A 9 -3.97 -12.52 0.31
CA ILE A 9 -3.18 -11.41 -0.24
C ILE A 9 -2.37 -10.73 0.88
N LEU A 10 -2.96 -10.55 2.06
CA LEU A 10 -2.28 -9.90 3.18
C LEU A 10 -1.07 -10.71 3.68
N ASP A 11 -1.17 -12.05 3.65
CA ASP A 11 -0.11 -12.95 4.11
C ASP A 11 1.13 -12.98 3.17
N ILE A 12 0.96 -12.73 1.87
CA ILE A 12 2.05 -12.79 0.88
C ILE A 12 2.80 -11.46 0.72
N ILE A 13 2.19 -10.33 1.10
CA ILE A 13 2.79 -8.98 1.04
C ILE A 13 4.18 -8.94 1.70
N PRO A 14 4.37 -9.38 2.96
CA PRO A 14 5.67 -9.28 3.61
C PRO A 14 6.76 -10.18 3.01
N VAL A 15 6.39 -11.23 2.27
CA VAL A 15 7.34 -12.13 1.60
C VAL A 15 7.79 -11.54 0.26
N SER A 16 6.83 -11.05 -0.55
CA SER A 16 7.11 -10.49 -1.88
C SER A 16 7.88 -9.17 -1.82
N ILE A 17 7.52 -8.28 -0.89
CA ILE A 17 8.19 -6.98 -0.72
C ILE A 17 9.64 -7.19 -0.26
N ARG A 18 9.95 -8.29 0.46
CA ARG A 18 11.29 -8.57 1.00
C ARG A 18 12.39 -8.68 -0.06
N VAL A 19 12.05 -9.26 -1.21
CA VAL A 19 13.01 -9.47 -2.30
C VAL A 19 13.26 -8.19 -3.09
N ARG A 20 12.25 -7.30 -3.20
CA ARG A 20 12.35 -6.06 -4.00
C ARG A 20 12.83 -4.84 -3.21
N CYS A 21 12.57 -4.76 -1.91
CA CYS A 21 12.97 -3.59 -1.12
C CYS A 21 14.47 -3.50 -0.81
N LYS A 22 15.22 -4.62 -0.81
CA LYS A 22 16.70 -4.56 -0.76
C LYS A 22 17.29 -3.62 -1.82
N LYS A 23 16.78 -3.67 -3.06
CA LYS A 23 17.19 -2.75 -4.14
C LYS A 23 16.79 -1.28 -3.91
N HIS A 24 15.63 -1.02 -3.30
CA HIS A 24 15.21 0.37 -3.00
C HIS A 24 15.98 0.99 -1.82
N ALA A 25 16.36 0.18 -0.83
CA ALA A 25 17.13 0.64 0.31
C ALA A 25 18.62 0.83 -0.04
N GLU A 26 19.20 -0.05 -0.85
CA GLU A 26 20.64 -0.04 -1.17
C GLU A 26 21.03 0.97 -2.28
N GLU A 27 20.13 1.36 -3.20
CA GLU A 27 20.48 2.21 -4.35
C GLU A 27 19.80 3.60 -4.39
N LEU A 28 18.62 3.77 -3.78
CA LEU A 28 17.77 4.94 -4.03
C LEU A 28 17.62 5.91 -2.85
N HIS A 29 18.03 5.52 -1.63
CA HIS A 29 17.95 6.34 -0.41
C HIS A 29 16.59 7.05 -0.21
N ILE A 30 15.49 6.44 -0.68
CA ILE A 30 14.15 7.02 -0.53
C ILE A 30 13.76 6.94 0.94
N ASP A 31 13.34 8.09 1.50
CA ASP A 31 12.83 8.17 2.85
C ASP A 31 11.57 7.28 3.00
N PRO A 32 11.53 6.36 3.98
CA PRO A 32 10.38 5.48 4.19
C PRO A 32 9.07 6.24 4.48
N GLY A 33 9.16 7.46 5.00
CA GLY A 33 8.01 8.33 5.22
C GLY A 33 7.40 8.85 3.92
N SER A 34 8.15 8.91 2.82
CA SER A 34 7.67 9.42 1.52
C SER A 34 6.66 8.50 0.83
N PHE A 35 6.59 7.21 1.21
CA PHE A 35 5.63 6.28 0.65
C PHE A 35 4.16 6.63 0.95
N HIS A 36 3.88 7.43 1.99
CA HIS A 36 2.52 7.88 2.26
C HIS A 36 1.96 8.75 1.11
N LEU A 37 2.79 9.62 0.52
CA LEU A 37 2.40 10.48 -0.60
C LEU A 37 2.01 9.63 -1.82
N LEU A 38 2.77 8.57 -2.08
CA LEU A 38 2.46 7.63 -3.16
C LEU A 38 1.14 6.91 -2.91
N THR A 39 0.88 6.48 -1.67
CA THR A 39 -0.38 5.81 -1.32
C THR A 39 -1.58 6.74 -1.42
N ASP A 40 -1.41 8.01 -1.07
CA ASP A 40 -2.47 9.03 -1.21
C ASP A 40 -2.80 9.29 -2.69
N CYS A 41 -1.78 9.37 -3.56
CA CYS A 41 -1.98 9.45 -5.00
C CYS A 41 -2.79 8.25 -5.54
N PHE A 42 -2.48 7.02 -5.11
CA PHE A 42 -3.25 5.85 -5.52
C PHE A 42 -4.70 5.88 -5.03
N ILE A 43 -4.94 6.31 -3.79
CA ILE A 43 -6.30 6.47 -3.26
C ILE A 43 -7.08 7.50 -4.08
N MET A 44 -6.44 8.60 -4.49
CA MET A 44 -7.06 9.62 -5.35
C MET A 44 -7.39 9.09 -6.75
N GLU A 45 -6.51 8.30 -7.36
CA GLU A 45 -6.76 7.68 -8.66
C GLU A 45 -7.88 6.63 -8.58
N LEU A 46 -7.92 5.83 -7.51
CA LEU A 46 -9.01 4.88 -7.25
C LEU A 46 -10.36 5.60 -7.06
N ALA A 47 -10.36 6.75 -6.39
CA ALA A 47 -11.55 7.58 -6.25
C ALA A 47 -12.04 8.11 -7.62
N HIS A 48 -11.13 8.54 -8.49
CA HIS A 48 -11.46 8.96 -9.85
C HIS A 48 -12.02 7.82 -10.71
N LEU A 49 -11.46 6.61 -10.58
CA LEU A 49 -11.88 5.43 -11.34
C LEU A 49 -13.25 4.92 -10.91
N GLU A 50 -13.47 4.78 -9.61
CA GLU A 50 -14.70 4.19 -9.04
C GLU A 50 -15.84 5.22 -8.90
N LYS A 51 -15.54 6.52 -8.91
CA LYS A 51 -16.51 7.63 -8.81
C LYS A 51 -17.49 7.39 -7.66
N CYS A 52 -18.79 7.27 -7.95
CA CYS A 52 -19.85 7.06 -6.96
C CYS A 52 -19.73 5.74 -6.18
N LYS A 53 -18.93 4.78 -6.65
CA LYS A 53 -18.68 3.51 -5.95
C LYS A 53 -17.57 3.64 -4.91
N PHE A 54 -16.82 4.75 -4.91
CA PHE A 54 -15.79 5.04 -3.93
C PHE A 54 -16.41 5.56 -2.63
N THR A 55 -17.08 4.67 -1.91
CA THR A 55 -17.72 4.98 -0.63
C THR A 55 -16.68 5.23 0.47
N PRO A 56 -17.04 5.90 1.58
CA PRO A 56 -16.16 6.03 2.75
C PRO A 56 -15.64 4.68 3.27
N HIS A 57 -16.45 3.62 3.16
CA HIS A 57 -16.03 2.26 3.51
C HIS A 57 -14.94 1.73 2.55
N THR A 58 -15.12 1.92 1.24
CA THR A 58 -14.12 1.56 0.23
C THR A 58 -12.80 2.31 0.47
N HIS A 59 -12.87 3.62 0.73
CA HIS A 59 -11.71 4.44 1.07
C HIS A 59 -10.97 3.91 2.31
N ALA A 60 -11.70 3.65 3.40
CA ALA A 60 -11.11 3.13 4.64
C ALA A 60 -10.42 1.76 4.45
N THR A 61 -10.96 0.90 3.58
CA THR A 61 -10.34 -0.39 3.25
C THR A 61 -9.02 -0.20 2.51
N TRP A 62 -8.97 0.67 1.50
CA TRP A 62 -7.74 0.98 0.78
C TRP A 62 -6.69 1.66 1.65
N ALA A 63 -7.10 2.61 2.50
CA ALA A 63 -6.20 3.26 3.45
C ALA A 63 -5.57 2.24 4.44
N LYS A 64 -6.36 1.30 4.96
CA LYS A 64 -5.85 0.22 5.83
C LYS A 64 -4.89 -0.71 5.09
N PHE A 65 -5.20 -1.07 3.85
CA PHE A 65 -4.33 -1.89 3.02
C PHE A 65 -2.97 -1.21 2.79
N PHE A 66 -2.99 0.04 2.35
CA PHE A 66 -1.76 0.79 2.07
C PHE A 66 -0.93 1.04 3.33
N LYS A 67 -1.57 1.23 4.50
CA LYS A 67 -0.85 1.29 5.78
C LYS A 67 -0.03 0.02 6.05
N VAL A 68 -0.61 -1.16 5.84
CA VAL A 68 0.10 -2.45 6.02
C VAL A 68 1.26 -2.59 5.02
N VAL A 69 1.06 -2.13 3.78
CA VAL A 69 2.10 -2.14 2.74
C VAL A 69 3.26 -1.22 3.12
N VAL A 70 2.98 0.02 3.53
CA VAL A 70 4.00 0.98 3.98
C VAL A 70 4.75 0.43 5.20
N ASP A 71 4.04 -0.08 6.21
CA ASP A 71 4.66 -0.70 7.39
C ASP A 71 5.58 -1.88 7.01
N ALA A 72 5.22 -2.68 6.00
CA ALA A 72 6.04 -3.79 5.51
C ALA A 72 7.27 -3.34 4.71
N ILE A 73 7.19 -2.20 4.01
CA ILE A 73 8.32 -1.58 3.30
C ILE A 73 9.27 -0.93 4.32
N SER A 74 8.75 -0.11 5.23
CA SER A 74 9.54 0.59 6.25
C SER A 74 10.33 -0.36 7.15
N LYS A 75 9.79 -1.56 7.45
CA LYS A 75 10.51 -2.62 8.20
C LYS A 75 11.76 -3.16 7.49
N GLN A 76 11.98 -2.82 6.23
CA GLN A 76 13.16 -3.23 5.46
C GLN A 76 14.20 -2.13 5.32
N TYR A 77 13.88 -0.92 5.75
CA TYR A 77 14.83 0.15 5.93
C TYR A 77 15.33 0.04 7.38
N HIS A 78 16.49 -0.58 7.55
CA HIS A 78 17.24 -0.65 8.81
C HIS A 78 18.48 0.24 8.70
#